data_AF-A0A6A5F832-F1
#
_entry.id   AF-A0A6A5F832-F1
#
_cell.length_a   1.000
_cell.length_b   1.000
_cell.length_c   1.000
_cell.angle_alpha   90.00
_cell.angle_beta   90.00
_cell.angle_gamma   90.00
#
_symmetry.space_group_name_H-M   'P 1'
#
loop_
_entity.id
_entity.type
_entity.pdbx_description
1 polymer ?
#
loop_
_entity_poly.entity_id
_entity_poly.type
_entity_poly.pdbx_seq_one_letter_code
_entity_poly.pdbx_strand_id
1 'polypeptide(L)'
;MEKQATLKEKFSILSSRTAGRHLRCVSGDEGARFGLSKAEFMEKVQQSNEACQRGDFQAAVYLYTDALRADPQNCILYSNRSAALLKLGQHQAALDDAGKACELNPKWPKKLLSFIECTKRASLPTNVNLKQQI
;
A
#
# COMPACT_ATOMS: atom_id res chain seq x y z
N MET A 1 30.57 2.00 42.34
CA MET A 1 29.47 1.59 43.24
C MET A 1 29.10 2.81 44.06
N GLU A 2 27.99 3.48 43.77
CA GLU A 2 27.36 4.50 44.64
C GLU A 2 25.99 4.81 44.02
N LYS A 3 24.97 4.02 44.41
CA LYS A 3 23.93 4.29 45.43
C LYS A 3 22.83 5.24 44.93
N GLN A 4 21.69 4.62 44.63
CA GLN A 4 20.38 5.24 44.46
C GLN A 4 19.84 5.78 45.80
N ALA A 5 19.14 6.92 45.76
CA ALA A 5 18.19 7.38 46.78
C ALA A 5 17.16 8.30 46.07
N THR A 6 15.96 7.79 45.73
CA THR A 6 14.68 7.95 46.45
C THR A 6 14.32 9.38 46.86
N LEU A 7 13.29 9.97 46.23
CA LEU A 7 12.31 10.74 46.99
C LEU A 7 10.94 10.75 46.28
N LYS A 8 10.01 10.02 46.90
CA LYS A 8 8.57 10.09 46.67
C LYS A 8 8.09 11.47 47.09
N GLU A 9 7.52 12.27 46.19
CA GLU A 9 6.76 13.45 46.61
C GLU A 9 5.32 13.40 46.10
N LYS A 10 4.46 12.94 47.03
CA LYS A 10 3.15 13.49 47.39
C LYS A 10 2.11 13.60 46.29
N PHE A 11 1.41 12.48 46.15
CA PHE A 11 -0.04 12.45 45.92
C PHE A 11 -0.74 13.31 46.99
N SER A 12 -1.22 14.50 46.60
CA SER A 12 -2.29 15.20 47.30
C SER A 12 -3.47 15.29 46.34
N ILE A 13 -4.48 14.51 46.72
CA ILE A 13 -5.83 14.49 46.18
C ILE A 13 -6.53 15.79 46.63
N LEU A 14 -7.26 16.47 45.73
CA LEU A 14 -8.71 16.64 45.79
C LEU A 14 -9.22 17.92 45.07
N SER A 15 -10.21 17.72 44.20
CA SER A 15 -11.28 18.64 43.79
C SER A 15 -10.90 19.85 42.91
N SER A 16 -11.56 20.17 41.79
CA SER A 16 -13.00 20.05 41.50
C SER A 16 -13.27 20.04 40.00
N ARG A 17 -14.36 19.35 39.64
CA ARG A 17 -15.17 19.43 38.41
C ARG A 17 -15.17 20.82 37.73
N THR A 18 -14.98 20.89 36.41
CA THR A 18 -15.98 21.50 35.50
C THR A 18 -15.77 21.07 34.04
N ALA A 19 -16.88 20.70 33.42
CA ALA A 19 -17.20 20.54 31.99
C ALA A 19 -16.10 20.78 30.95
N GLY A 20 -15.65 19.67 30.35
CA GLY A 20 -15.11 19.59 29.01
C GLY A 20 -15.47 18.23 28.43
N ARG A 21 -16.77 17.91 28.40
CA ARG A 21 -17.27 16.68 27.78
C ARG A 21 -17.04 16.85 26.28
N HIS A 22 -15.83 16.49 25.84
CA HIS A 22 -15.50 16.26 24.45
C HIS A 22 -16.63 15.40 23.89
N LEU A 23 -17.33 15.95 22.90
CA LEU A 23 -18.30 15.22 22.10
C LEU A 23 -17.52 14.05 21.50
N ARG A 24 -17.56 12.92 22.21
CA ARG A 24 -17.32 11.63 21.62
C ARG A 24 -18.51 11.44 20.70
N CYS A 25 -18.39 11.92 19.46
CA CYS A 25 -19.29 11.54 18.39
C CYS A 25 -19.20 10.02 18.32
N VAL A 26 -20.22 9.39 18.90
CA VAL A 26 -20.50 7.98 18.72
C VAL A 26 -20.94 7.89 17.26
N SER A 27 -20.01 7.58 16.36
CA SER A 27 -20.36 7.13 15.02
C SER A 27 -20.79 5.67 15.13
N GLY A 28 -22.02 5.49 15.60
CA GLY A 28 -22.78 4.28 15.39
C GLY A 28 -23.54 4.42 14.08
N ASP A 29 -23.04 3.80 13.03
CA ASP A 29 -23.81 3.42 11.85
C ASP A 29 -23.35 2.03 11.43
N GLU A 30 -23.97 1.02 12.04
CA GLU A 30 -23.94 -0.34 11.53
C GLU A 30 -24.73 -0.39 10.21
N GLY A 31 -24.02 -0.52 9.10
CA GLY A 31 -24.62 -0.58 7.77
C GLY A 31 -23.62 -1.03 6.72
N ALA A 32 -23.31 -2.33 6.70
CA ALA A 32 -22.74 -3.10 5.58
C ALA A 32 -21.76 -2.35 4.65
N ARG A 33 -20.48 -2.22 5.01
CA ARG A 33 -19.46 -1.72 4.06
C ARG A 33 -18.13 -2.45 4.20
N PHE A 34 -17.83 -3.30 3.22
CA PHE A 34 -16.47 -3.64 2.83
C PHE A 34 -15.76 -2.39 2.26
N GLY A 35 -15.61 -1.32 3.04
CA GLY A 35 -15.09 -0.05 2.54
C GLY A 35 -14.42 0.76 3.64
N LEU A 36 -13.09 0.87 3.58
CA LEU A 36 -12.33 1.85 4.35
C LEU A 36 -12.90 3.25 4.07
N SER A 37 -12.86 4.13 5.08
CA SER A 37 -13.29 5.51 4.92
C SER A 37 -12.45 6.19 3.83
N LYS A 38 -13.03 7.14 3.08
CA LYS A 38 -12.29 7.87 2.03
C LYS A 38 -10.98 8.48 2.57
N ALA A 39 -10.98 8.93 3.82
CA ALA A 39 -9.78 9.44 4.50
C ALA A 39 -8.71 8.35 4.70
N GLU A 40 -9.10 7.18 5.21
CA GLU A 40 -8.19 6.04 5.41
C GLU A 40 -7.61 5.54 4.08
N PHE A 41 -8.44 5.46 3.03
CA PHE A 41 -7.97 5.13 1.68
C PHE A 41 -6.90 6.12 1.20
N MET A 42 -7.18 7.42 1.29
CA MET A 42 -6.24 8.46 0.85
C MET A 42 -4.94 8.42 1.67
N GLU A 43 -5.03 8.15 2.97
CA GLU A 43 -3.87 7.98 3.84
C GLU A 43 -3.01 6.79 3.39
N LYS A 44 -3.62 5.63 3.11
CA LYS A 44 -2.88 4.45 2.62
C LYS A 44 -2.19 4.71 1.29
N VAL A 45 -2.86 5.40 0.37
CA VAL A 45 -2.27 5.81 -0.91
C VAL A 45 -1.10 6.76 -0.68
N GLN A 46 -1.24 7.73 0.21
CA GLN A 46 -0.16 8.65 0.56
C GLN A 46 1.05 7.91 1.15
N GLN A 47 0.83 7.04 2.14
CA GLN A 47 1.88 6.23 2.75
C GLN A 47 2.57 5.31 1.73
N SER A 48 1.84 4.72 0.80
CA SER A 48 2.40 3.86 -0.26
C SER A 48 3.30 4.64 -1.22
N ASN A 49 2.92 5.87 -1.58
CA ASN A 49 3.73 6.75 -2.43
C ASN A 49 5.00 7.20 -1.70
N GLU A 50 4.92 7.48 -0.40
CA GLU A 50 6.09 7.77 0.42
C GLU A 50 7.02 6.57 0.55
N ALA A 51 6.49 5.37 0.75
CA ALA A 51 7.28 4.14 0.76
C ALA A 51 8.00 3.92 -0.58
N CYS A 52 7.32 4.14 -1.71
CA CYS A 52 7.95 4.12 -3.04
C CYS A 52 9.09 5.14 -3.17
N GLN A 53 8.92 6.35 -2.63
CA GLN A 53 9.95 7.39 -2.63
C GLN A 53 11.15 7.05 -1.74
N ARG A 54 10.92 6.35 -0.63
CA ARG A 54 11.98 5.84 0.24
C ARG A 54 12.72 4.62 -0.34
N GLY A 55 12.18 4.01 -1.39
CA GLY A 55 12.70 2.76 -1.97
C GLY A 55 12.17 1.50 -1.28
N ASP A 56 11.25 1.64 -0.34
CA ASP A 56 10.61 0.54 0.39
C ASP A 56 9.48 -0.09 -0.44
N PHE A 57 9.82 -0.68 -1.58
CA PHE A 57 8.82 -1.19 -2.53
C PHE A 57 7.99 -2.35 -1.96
N GLN A 58 8.53 -3.17 -1.06
CA GLN A 58 7.75 -4.24 -0.38
C GLN A 58 6.62 -3.65 0.48
N ALA A 59 6.92 -2.62 1.28
CA ALA A 59 5.93 -1.95 2.10
C ALA A 59 4.90 -1.23 1.23
N ALA A 60 5.33 -0.60 0.14
CA ALA A 60 4.43 0.05 -0.81
C ALA A 60 3.44 -0.96 -1.42
N VAL A 61 3.89 -2.14 -1.84
CA VAL A 61 3.00 -3.19 -2.38
C VAL A 61 1.95 -3.64 -1.37
N TYR A 62 2.33 -3.79 -0.10
CA TYR A 62 1.37 -4.13 0.97
C TYR A 62 0.32 -3.03 1.15
N LEU A 63 0.74 -1.77 1.22
CA LEU A 63 -0.15 -0.62 1.36
C LEU A 63 -1.07 -0.43 0.15
N TYR A 64 -0.57 -0.62 -1.08
CA TYR A 64 -1.41 -0.63 -2.28
C TYR A 64 -2.43 -1.75 -2.26
N THR A 65 -2.07 -2.91 -1.71
CA THR A 65 -3.01 -4.04 -1.58
C THR A 65 -4.13 -3.70 -0.61
N ASP A 66 -3.83 -3.05 0.51
CA ASP A 66 -4.84 -2.58 1.47
C ASP A 66 -5.75 -1.51 0.85
N ALA A 67 -5.17 -0.56 0.10
CA ALA A 67 -5.93 0.45 -0.64
C ALA A 67 -6.83 -0.18 -1.74
N LEU A 68 -6.35 -1.21 -2.44
CA LEU A 68 -7.12 -1.97 -3.42
C LEU A 68 -8.25 -2.81 -2.79
N ARG A 69 -8.13 -3.19 -1.52
CA ARG A 69 -9.24 -3.85 -0.79
C ARG A 69 -10.40 -2.88 -0.54
N ALA A 70 -10.11 -1.59 -0.40
CA ALA A 70 -11.12 -0.55 -0.28
C ALA A 70 -11.72 -0.14 -1.64
N ASP A 71 -10.87 0.01 -2.66
CA ASP A 71 -11.29 0.36 -4.01
C ASP A 71 -10.66 -0.58 -5.05
N PRO A 72 -11.29 -1.75 -5.29
CA PRO A 72 -10.77 -2.74 -6.23
C PRO A 72 -10.95 -2.33 -7.69
N GLN A 73 -11.65 -1.24 -7.99
CA GLN A 73 -11.85 -0.74 -9.36
C GLN A 73 -10.82 0.33 -9.76
N ASN A 74 -9.86 0.62 -8.88
CA ASN A 74 -8.87 1.65 -9.14
C ASN A 74 -7.70 1.15 -10.00
N CYS A 75 -7.80 1.36 -11.31
CA CYS A 75 -6.73 1.06 -12.28
C CYS A 75 -5.38 1.77 -11.96
N ILE A 76 -5.40 2.94 -11.31
CA ILE A 76 -4.19 3.68 -10.95
C ILE A 76 -3.39 2.92 -9.88
N LEU A 77 -4.08 2.34 -8.90
CA LEU A 77 -3.42 1.59 -7.83
C LEU A 77 -2.80 0.29 -8.33
N TYR A 78 -3.46 -0.43 -9.24
CA TYR A 78 -2.86 -1.58 -9.92
C TYR A 78 -1.60 -1.18 -10.71
N SER A 79 -1.65 -0.06 -11.43
CA SER A 79 -0.50 0.49 -12.16
C SER A 79 0.67 0.81 -11.22
N ASN A 80 0.42 1.53 -10.13
CA ASN A 80 1.46 1.89 -9.16
C ASN A 80 2.03 0.66 -8.43
N ARG A 81 1.19 -0.31 -8.06
CA ARG A 81 1.62 -1.58 -7.47
C ARG A 81 2.48 -2.37 -8.44
N SER A 82 2.10 -2.45 -9.72
CA SER A 82 2.91 -3.11 -10.76
C SER A 82 4.28 -2.45 -10.92
N ALA A 83 4.37 -1.12 -10.86
CA ALA A 83 5.64 -0.42 -10.91
C ALA A 83 6.53 -0.74 -9.70
N ALA A 84 5.96 -0.80 -8.49
CA ALA A 84 6.69 -1.22 -7.29
C ALA A 84 7.16 -2.69 -7.40
N LEU A 85 6.34 -3.58 -7.94
CA LEU A 85 6.68 -4.99 -8.18
C LEU A 85 7.84 -5.14 -9.19
N LEU A 86 7.91 -4.30 -10.22
CA LEU A 86 9.06 -4.29 -11.14
C LEU A 86 10.35 -3.93 -10.43
N LYS A 87 10.31 -2.97 -9.51
CA LYS A 87 11.49 -2.58 -8.71
C LYS A 87 11.94 -3.71 -7.78
N LEU A 88 11.04 -4.60 -7.39
CA LEU A 88 11.34 -5.83 -6.64
C LEU A 88 11.76 -7.00 -7.53
N GLY A 89 11.77 -6.85 -8.86
CA GLY A 89 12.04 -7.93 -9.81
C GLY A 89 10.89 -8.93 -9.97
N GLN A 90 9.71 -8.64 -9.42
CA GLN A 90 8.52 -9.49 -9.51
C GLN A 90 7.73 -9.21 -10.79
N HIS A 91 8.35 -9.51 -11.93
CA HIS A 91 7.80 -9.21 -13.25
C HIS A 91 6.47 -9.93 -13.54
N GLN A 92 6.29 -11.17 -13.06
CA GLN A 92 5.04 -11.92 -13.27
C GLN A 92 3.86 -11.24 -12.57
N ALA A 93 4.00 -10.94 -11.27
CA ALA A 93 2.96 -10.26 -10.51
C ALA A 93 2.67 -8.85 -11.07
N ALA A 94 3.69 -8.16 -11.58
CA ALA A 94 3.50 -6.88 -12.25
C ALA A 94 2.66 -7.00 -13.54
N LEU A 95 2.83 -8.06 -14.33
CA LEU A 95 2.01 -8.32 -15.52
C LEU A 95 0.55 -8.57 -15.16
N ASP A 96 0.29 -9.38 -14.13
CA ASP A 96 -1.08 -9.65 -13.67
C ASP A 96 -1.80 -8.35 -13.26
N ASP A 97 -1.12 -7.48 -12.52
CA ASP A 97 -1.67 -6.18 -12.10
C ASP A 97 -1.88 -5.22 -13.28
N ALA A 98 -0.91 -5.15 -14.20
CA ALA A 98 -1.06 -4.33 -15.40
C ALA A 98 -2.19 -4.85 -16.31
N GLY A 99 -2.41 -6.16 -16.37
CA GLY A 99 -3.53 -6.79 -17.04
C GLY A 99 -4.87 -6.33 -16.46
N LYS A 100 -5.03 -6.45 -15.14
CA LYS A 100 -6.23 -5.96 -14.42
C LYS A 100 -6.46 -4.47 -14.61
N ALA A 101 -5.41 -3.65 -14.59
CA ALA A 101 -5.53 -2.22 -14.84
C ALA A 101 -6.08 -1.93 -16.26
N CYS A 102 -5.66 -2.71 -17.26
CA CYS A 102 -6.13 -2.60 -18.64
C CYS A 102 -7.56 -3.11 -18.82
N GLU A 103 -7.97 -4.15 -18.07
CA GLU A 103 -9.35 -4.65 -18.04
C GLU A 103 -10.30 -3.61 -17.44
N LEU A 104 -9.90 -2.99 -16.32
CA LEU A 104 -10.70 -1.96 -15.65
C LEU A 104 -10.81 -0.67 -16.47
N ASN A 105 -9.73 -0.28 -17.14
CA ASN A 105 -9.74 0.91 -17.98
C ASN A 105 -8.95 0.67 -19.26
N PRO A 106 -9.63 0.48 -20.40
CA PRO A 106 -8.98 0.23 -21.69
C PRO A 106 -8.20 1.44 -22.22
N LYS A 107 -8.39 2.62 -21.60
CA LYS A 107 -7.64 3.85 -21.90
C LYS A 107 -6.33 3.96 -21.09
N TRP A 108 -6.11 3.11 -20.08
CA TRP A 108 -4.82 3.07 -19.39
C TRP A 108 -3.72 2.57 -20.34
N PRO A 109 -2.52 3.19 -20.35
CA PRO A 109 -1.44 2.84 -21.27
C PRO A 109 -1.12 1.35 -21.28
N LYS A 110 -1.51 0.69 -22.38
CA LYS A 110 -0.93 -0.59 -22.86
C LYS A 110 0.60 -0.55 -22.89
N LYS A 111 1.19 0.65 -22.95
CA LYS A 111 2.62 0.90 -22.83
C LYS A 111 3.21 0.30 -21.54
N LEU A 112 2.51 0.35 -20.40
CA LEU A 112 2.99 -0.22 -19.15
C LEU A 112 3.13 -1.75 -19.24
N LEU A 113 2.12 -2.41 -19.83
CA LEU A 113 2.09 -3.87 -19.98
C LEU A 113 3.20 -4.35 -20.95
N SER A 114 3.37 -3.66 -22.09
CA SER A 114 4.47 -3.92 -23.04
C SER A 114 5.85 -3.65 -22.43
N PHE A 115 5.97 -2.60 -21.60
CA PHE A 115 7.21 -2.30 -20.88
C PHE A 115 7.58 -3.44 -19.92
N ILE A 116 6.62 -3.92 -19.12
CA ILE A 116 6.83 -5.03 -18.19
C ILE A 116 7.26 -6.29 -18.95
N GLU A 117 6.58 -6.63 -20.03
CA GLU A 117 6.92 -7.79 -20.86
C GLU A 117 8.35 -7.70 -21.43
N CYS A 118 8.76 -6.50 -21.86
CA CYS A 118 10.12 -6.22 -22.31
C CYS A 118 11.14 -6.43 -21.19
N THR A 119 10.89 -5.88 -19.99
CA THR A 119 11.79 -6.03 -18.83
C THR A 119 11.93 -7.49 -18.38
N LYS A 120 10.86 -8.30 -18.47
CA LYS A 120 10.89 -9.73 -18.20
C LYS A 120 11.78 -10.48 -19.19
N ARG A 121 11.63 -10.21 -20.50
CA ARG A 121 12.47 -10.80 -21.55
C ARG A 121 13.94 -10.39 -21.43
N ALA A 122 14.21 -9.16 -21.00
CA ALA A 122 15.57 -8.68 -20.77
C ALA A 122 16.24 -9.32 -19.53
N SER A 123 15.46 -9.67 -18.50
CA SER A 123 15.97 -10.33 -17.29
C SER A 123 16.19 -11.84 -17.46
N LEU A 124 15.57 -12.47 -18.45
CA LEU A 124 15.84 -13.86 -18.79
C LEU A 124 17.03 -13.89 -19.77
N PRO A 125 18.15 -14.54 -19.44
CA PRO A 125 19.20 -14.76 -20.43
C PRO A 125 18.58 -15.60 -21.55
N THR A 126 18.57 -15.04 -22.76
CA THR A 126 18.16 -15.70 -23.99
C THR A 126 19.09 -16.88 -24.28
N ASN A 127 18.86 -18.02 -23.63
CA ASN A 127 19.24 -19.31 -24.21
C ASN A 127 18.15 -19.72 -25.21
N VAL A 128 18.06 -18.96 -26.31
CA VAL A 128 17.32 -19.37 -27.50
C VAL A 128 18.23 -20.24 -28.35
N ASN A 129 18.63 -21.40 -27.82
CA ASN A 129 18.95 -22.53 -28.68
C ASN A 129 17.65 -23.28 -28.98
N LEU A 130 16.77 -22.62 -29.73
CA LEU A 130 15.69 -23.29 -30.47
C LEU A 130 16.33 -24.00 -31.68
N LYS A 131 17.18 -25.00 -31.40
CA LYS A 131 17.48 -26.11 -32.31
C LYS A 131 16.68 -27.32 -31.83
N GLN A 132 15.41 -27.35 -32.23
CA GLN A 132 14.72 -28.60 -32.57
C GLN A 132 13.94 -28.25 -33.83
N GLN A 133 14.61 -28.31 -35.00
CA GLN A 133 14.80 -29.51 -35.84
C GLN A 133 13.47 -30.06 -36.36
N ILE A 134 13.30 -29.81 -37.67
CA ILE A 134 12.69 -30.63 -38.73
C ILE A 134 11.17 -30.77 -38.67
#